data_AF-A0A7W6SSA0-F1
#
_entry.id   AF-A0A7W6SSA0-F1
#
_cell.length_a   1.000
_cell.length_b   1.000
_cell.length_c   1.000
_cell.angle_alpha   90.00
_cell.angle_beta   90.00
_cell.angle_gamma   90.00
#
_symmetry.space_group_name_H-M   'P 1'
#
loop_
_entity.id
_entity.type
_entity.pdbx_description
1 polymer ?
#
loop_
_entity_poly.entity_id
_entity_poly.type
_entity_poly.pdbx_seq_one_letter_code
_entity_poly.pdbx_strand_id
1 'polypeptide(L)'
;MNLVVHSRDYPILDVTVQHTQPVRLRFQGDSFDELPPLVTILHPDGTAHRGPFPPGGVFNAGPHSKHGGPFVCMRGSRDYHTHHLEDAWSNYRGQDGMGIVGILMQLASVWRKGT
;
A
#
# COMPACT_ATOMS: atom_id res chain seq x y z
N MET A 1 -12.11 11.35 -7.51
CA MET A 1 -11.48 10.62 -6.38
C MET A 1 -10.54 11.59 -5.69
N ASN A 2 -10.71 11.84 -4.40
CA ASN A 2 -9.94 12.87 -3.70
C ASN A 2 -8.68 12.25 -3.09
N LEU A 3 -7.54 12.52 -3.72
CA LEU A 3 -6.21 12.22 -3.20
C LEU A 3 -5.53 13.55 -2.85
N VAL A 4 -4.83 13.58 -1.72
CA VAL A 4 -3.87 14.65 -1.40
C VAL A 4 -2.47 14.07 -1.60
N VAL A 5 -1.68 14.67 -2.49
CA VAL A 5 -0.29 14.24 -2.74
C VAL A 5 0.64 15.00 -1.80
N HIS A 6 1.42 14.27 -1.02
CA HIS A 6 2.42 14.82 -0.09
C HIS A 6 3.83 14.80 -0.72
N SER A 7 4.15 13.79 -1.52
CA SER A 7 5.39 13.73 -2.30
C SER A 7 5.20 12.85 -3.54
N ARG A 8 5.96 13.19 -4.60
CA ARG A 8 6.08 12.45 -5.86
C ARG A 8 7.54 12.27 -6.27
N ASP A 9 8.45 12.47 -5.32
CA ASP A 9 9.89 12.47 -5.55
C ASP A 9 10.37 11.03 -5.58
N TYR A 10 10.98 10.60 -6.68
CA TYR A 10 11.49 9.23 -6.79
C TYR A 10 12.46 8.90 -5.64
N PRO A 11 12.33 7.73 -4.97
CA PRO A 11 11.46 6.59 -5.29
C PRO A 11 10.12 6.57 -4.56
N ILE A 12 9.67 7.70 -4.01
CA ILE A 12 8.51 7.82 -3.12
C ILE A 12 7.29 8.38 -3.86
N LEU A 13 6.15 7.72 -3.66
CA LEU A 13 4.83 8.33 -3.84
C LEU A 13 4.12 8.32 -2.50
N ASP A 14 3.77 9.49 -1.98
CA ASP A 14 3.13 9.64 -0.68
C ASP A 14 1.81 10.38 -0.83
N VAL A 15 0.71 9.71 -0.50
CA VAL A 15 -0.65 10.20 -0.75
C VAL A 15 -1.60 9.90 0.38
N THR A 16 -2.52 10.82 0.65
CA THR A 16 -3.67 10.56 1.51
C THR A 16 -4.91 10.33 0.65
N VAL A 17 -5.57 9.20 0.87
CA VAL A 17 -6.92 8.93 0.36
C VAL A 17 -7.91 9.65 1.28
N GLN A 18 -8.56 10.70 0.75
CA GLN A 18 -9.58 11.43 1.48
C GLN A 18 -10.89 10.65 1.43
N HIS A 19 -11.44 10.34 2.61
CA HIS A 19 -12.72 9.66 2.80
C HIS A 19 -13.30 10.01 4.19
N THR A 20 -14.43 9.40 4.57
CA THR A 20 -14.98 9.47 5.95
C THR A 20 -13.92 9.08 6.98
N GLN A 21 -13.10 8.09 6.66
CA GLN A 21 -11.90 7.70 7.41
C GLN A 21 -10.69 7.87 6.48
N PRO A 22 -9.90 8.96 6.61
CA PRO A 22 -8.75 9.18 5.75
C PRO A 22 -7.58 8.24 6.11
N VAL A 23 -6.88 7.75 5.09
CA VAL A 23 -5.66 6.94 5.25
C VAL A 23 -4.54 7.49 4.39
N ARG A 24 -3.32 7.51 4.92
CA ARG A 24 -2.13 7.90 4.17
C ARG A 24 -1.34 6.66 3.79
N LEU A 25 -0.97 6.57 2.52
CA LEU A 25 -0.22 5.47 1.93
C LEU A 25 1.08 6.04 1.37
N ARG A 26 2.20 5.51 1.85
CA ARG A 26 3.53 5.80 1.30
C ARG A 26 4.03 4.59 0.53
N PHE A 27 4.27 4.77 -0.75
CA PHE A 27 4.86 3.80 -1.65
C PHE A 27 6.34 4.08 -1.79
N GLN A 28 7.19 3.07 -1.62
CA GLN A 28 8.62 3.10 -1.93
C GLN A 28 8.91 2.12 -3.06
N GLY A 29 9.26 2.64 -4.23
CA GLY A 29 9.52 1.90 -5.48
C GLY A 29 10.98 1.96 -5.93
N ASP A 30 11.91 1.85 -4.98
CA ASP A 30 13.36 1.91 -5.17
C ASP A 30 13.93 0.82 -6.10
N SER A 31 13.24 -0.30 -6.24
CA SER A 31 13.61 -1.40 -7.13
C SER A 31 12.35 -1.97 -7.79
N PHE A 32 11.54 -1.10 -8.42
CA PHE A 32 10.20 -1.48 -8.88
C PHE A 32 10.20 -2.56 -9.99
N ASP A 33 11.29 -2.66 -10.75
CA ASP A 33 11.46 -3.70 -11.78
C ASP A 33 11.75 -5.08 -11.16
N GLU A 34 12.44 -5.12 -10.03
CA GLU A 34 12.81 -6.36 -9.32
C GLU A 34 11.79 -6.75 -8.26
N LEU A 35 11.23 -5.77 -7.56
CA LEU A 35 10.37 -5.92 -6.39
C LEU A 35 9.14 -5.03 -6.47
N PRO A 36 8.00 -5.45 -5.91
CA PRO A 36 6.86 -4.57 -5.76
C PRO A 36 7.21 -3.39 -4.83
N PRO A 37 6.42 -2.31 -4.86
CA PRO A 37 6.60 -1.19 -3.95
C PRO A 37 6.30 -1.66 -2.52
N LEU A 38 7.11 -1.19 -1.57
CA LEU A 38 6.73 -1.28 -0.17
C LEU A 38 5.61 -0.25 0.07
N VAL A 39 4.50 -0.69 0.67
CA VAL A 39 3.35 0.17 0.97
C VAL A 39 3.26 0.32 2.49
N THR A 40 3.62 1.50 2.99
CA THR A 40 3.48 1.82 4.40
C THR A 40 2.16 2.54 4.64
N ILE A 41 1.41 2.05 5.63
CA ILE A 41 0.14 2.64 6.08
C ILE A 41 0.46 3.63 7.22
N LEU A 42 -0.01 4.86 7.07
CA LEU A 42 0.23 5.97 7.98
C LEU A 42 -1.09 6.64 8.35
N HIS A 43 -1.09 7.31 9.50
CA HIS A 43 -2.10 8.31 9.82
C HIS A 43 -2.02 9.47 8.80
N PRO A 44 -3.12 10.23 8.60
CA PRO A 44 -3.12 11.38 7.69
C PRO A 44 -2.02 12.41 7.96
N ASP A 45 -1.63 12.57 9.23
CA ASP A 45 -0.54 13.46 9.67
C ASP A 45 0.87 12.94 9.32
N GLY A 46 1.00 11.72 8.78
CA GLY A 46 2.26 11.08 8.41
C GLY A 46 2.89 10.24 9.53
N THR A 47 2.27 10.15 10.69
CA THR A 47 2.77 9.29 11.77
C THR A 47 2.46 7.82 11.51
N ALA A 48 3.33 6.94 12.01
CA ALA A 48 3.13 5.49 11.89
C ALA A 48 1.96 5.04 12.76
N HIS A 49 1.15 4.11 12.25
CA HIS A 49 0.17 3.42 13.08
C HIS A 49 0.87 2.58 14.16
N ARG A 50 0.60 2.89 15.43
CA ARG A 50 1.02 2.08 16.59
C ARG A 50 -0.24 1.59 17.30
N GLY A 51 -0.67 0.36 17.03
CA GLY A 51 -1.87 -0.24 17.64
C GLY A 51 -2.87 -0.78 16.61
N PRO A 52 -4.08 -1.17 17.04
CA PRO A 52 -5.07 -1.78 16.16
C PRO A 52 -5.53 -0.79 15.09
N PHE A 53 -5.14 -1.09 13.85
CA PHE A 53 -5.67 -0.45 12.64
C PHE A 53 -6.97 -1.17 12.23
N PRO A 54 -8.05 -0.48 11.85
CA PRO A 54 -9.30 -1.15 11.49
C PRO A 54 -9.06 -2.09 10.29
N PRO A 55 -9.13 -3.43 10.49
CA PRO A 55 -8.85 -4.36 9.42
C PRO A 55 -9.98 -4.33 8.38
N GLY A 56 -9.63 -4.55 7.11
CA GLY A 56 -10.62 -4.61 6.04
C GLY A 56 -10.03 -4.99 4.69
N GLY A 57 -10.55 -6.07 4.10
CA GLY A 57 -10.14 -6.54 2.77
C GLY A 57 -8.64 -6.82 2.69
N VAL A 58 -7.91 -5.97 1.96
CA VAL A 58 -6.47 -6.11 1.75
C VAL A 58 -5.61 -5.39 2.79
N PHE A 59 -6.21 -4.61 3.70
CA PHE A 59 -5.50 -3.93 4.78
C PHE A 59 -5.55 -4.77 6.06
N ASN A 60 -4.38 -5.12 6.57
CA ASN A 60 -4.22 -5.99 7.72
C ASN A 60 -3.75 -5.18 8.93
N ALA A 61 -4.39 -5.39 10.09
CA ALA A 61 -4.10 -4.68 11.33
C ALA A 61 -2.72 -5.02 11.93
N GLY A 62 -2.09 -6.11 11.46
CA GLY A 62 -0.81 -6.60 11.96
C GLY A 62 -0.93 -7.53 13.18
N PRO A 63 0.20 -7.85 13.82
CA PRO A 63 1.56 -7.42 13.46
C PRO A 63 2.11 -8.18 12.24
N HIS A 64 2.69 -7.48 11.27
CA HIS A 64 3.49 -8.11 10.22
C HIS A 64 4.77 -8.74 10.80
N SER A 65 5.14 -9.95 10.39
CA SER A 65 6.29 -10.68 10.95
C SER A 65 7.63 -9.95 10.81
N LYS A 66 7.78 -9.09 9.78
CA LYS A 66 9.03 -8.34 9.53
C LYS A 66 9.13 -7.00 10.25
N HIS A 67 8.03 -6.29 10.43
CA HIS A 67 8.06 -4.88 10.89
C HIS A 67 7.04 -4.56 12.00
N GLY A 68 6.28 -5.55 12.48
CA GLY A 68 5.42 -5.45 13.65
C GLY A 68 4.17 -4.57 13.52
N GLY A 69 3.98 -3.90 12.38
CA GLY A 69 2.88 -2.96 12.13
C GLY A 69 1.80 -3.50 11.19
N PRO A 70 0.78 -2.69 10.87
CA PRO A 70 -0.19 -2.99 9.84
C PRO A 70 0.47 -3.01 8.46
N PHE A 71 -0.11 -3.78 7.54
CA PHE A 71 0.45 -4.00 6.21
C PHE A 71 -0.63 -4.21 5.15
N VAL A 72 -0.27 -4.05 3.88
CA VAL A 72 -1.15 -4.35 2.75
C VAL A 72 -0.83 -5.76 2.24
N CYS A 73 -1.84 -6.62 2.19
CA CYS A 73 -1.75 -7.92 1.55
C CYS A 73 -2.59 -7.91 0.27
N MET A 74 -2.07 -7.21 -0.74
CA MET A 74 -2.65 -7.15 -2.09
C MET A 74 -1.56 -7.43 -3.12
N ARG A 75 -1.88 -8.17 -4.18
CA ARG A 75 -0.99 -8.28 -5.35
C ARG A 75 -0.49 -6.91 -5.79
N GLY A 76 0.81 -6.80 -6.06
CA GLY A 76 1.47 -5.53 -6.33
C GLY A 76 1.92 -4.77 -5.08
N SER A 77 1.87 -5.37 -3.88
CA SER A 77 2.53 -4.85 -2.66
C SER A 77 3.63 -5.77 -2.18
N ARG A 78 4.71 -5.22 -1.62
CA ARG A 78 5.87 -6.01 -1.19
C ARG A 78 5.51 -7.06 -0.15
N ASP A 79 4.68 -6.73 0.83
CA ASP A 79 4.30 -7.65 1.90
C ASP A 79 3.53 -8.87 1.34
N TYR A 80 2.59 -8.66 0.40
CA TYR A 80 1.90 -9.75 -0.29
C TYR A 80 2.87 -10.74 -0.93
N HIS A 81 3.82 -10.26 -1.73
CA HIS A 81 4.77 -11.13 -2.43
C HIS A 81 5.79 -11.79 -1.48
N THR A 82 5.93 -11.29 -0.25
CA THR A 82 6.73 -11.98 0.78
C THR A 82 5.95 -13.05 1.55
N HIS A 83 4.62 -13.00 1.52
CA HIS A 83 3.75 -14.02 2.11
C HIS A 83 3.33 -15.10 1.10
N HIS A 84 3.18 -14.72 -0.16
CA HIS A 84 2.75 -15.58 -1.26
C HIS A 84 3.92 -15.86 -2.19
N LEU A 85 4.86 -16.70 -1.73
CA LEU A 85 6.14 -16.95 -2.43
C LEU A 85 5.97 -17.61 -3.80
N GLU A 86 4.90 -18.37 -4.01
CA GLU A 86 4.55 -18.95 -5.31
C GLU A 86 4.03 -17.89 -6.30
N ASP A 87 3.60 -16.72 -5.80
CA ASP A 87 3.04 -15.65 -6.61
C ASP A 87 4.10 -14.57 -6.89
N ALA A 88 5.12 -14.90 -7.69
CA ALA A 88 6.27 -14.02 -7.91
C ALA A 88 5.92 -12.68 -8.59
N TRP A 89 6.57 -11.58 -8.19
CA TRP A 89 6.36 -10.25 -8.78
C TRP A 89 6.64 -10.20 -10.28
N SER A 90 7.61 -10.99 -10.74
CA SER A 90 7.95 -11.11 -12.16
C SER A 90 6.77 -11.52 -13.05
N ASN A 91 5.77 -12.20 -12.49
CA ASN A 91 4.58 -12.59 -13.23
C ASN A 91 3.67 -11.38 -13.54
N TYR A 92 3.77 -10.31 -12.75
CA TYR A 92 2.81 -9.19 -12.73
C TYR A 92 3.40 -7.86 -13.14
N ARG A 93 4.71 -7.65 -12.96
CA ARG A 93 5.35 -6.40 -13.37
C ARG A 93 5.12 -6.16 -14.87
N GLY A 94 4.58 -5.00 -15.21
CA GLY A 94 4.22 -4.64 -16.58
C GLY A 94 2.81 -5.06 -17.03
N GLN A 95 2.02 -5.75 -16.21
CA GLN A 95 0.60 -5.94 -16.48
C GLN A 95 -0.21 -4.67 -16.20
N ASP A 96 -1.34 -4.51 -16.88
CA ASP A 96 -2.27 -3.40 -16.66
C ASP A 96 -2.72 -3.34 -15.19
N GLY A 97 -2.71 -2.13 -14.63
CA GLY A 97 -3.08 -1.89 -13.23
C GLY A 97 -2.00 -2.25 -12.20
N MET A 98 -0.88 -2.87 -12.59
CA MET A 98 0.23 -3.21 -11.70
C MET A 98 1.32 -2.14 -11.63
N GLY A 99 1.16 -1.00 -12.31
CA GLY A 99 1.98 0.19 -12.05
C GLY A 99 1.64 0.84 -10.69
N ILE A 100 2.55 1.63 -10.11
CA ILE A 100 2.36 2.30 -8.80
C ILE A 100 1.01 3.03 -8.71
N VAL A 101 0.65 3.80 -9.74
CA VAL A 101 -0.64 4.53 -9.79
C VAL A 101 -1.82 3.56 -9.83
N GLY A 102 -1.71 2.46 -10.60
CA GLY A 102 -2.76 1.43 -10.67
C GLY A 102 -2.99 0.75 -9.32
N ILE A 103 -1.90 0.37 -8.64
CA ILE A 103 -1.94 -0.21 -7.30
C ILE A 103 -2.58 0.77 -6.31
N LEU A 104 -2.20 2.05 -6.33
CA LEU A 104 -2.82 3.09 -5.52
C LEU A 104 -4.33 3.20 -5.77
N MET A 105 -4.76 3.20 -7.03
CA MET A 105 -6.18 3.30 -7.38
C MET A 105 -6.99 2.11 -6.84
N GLN A 106 -6.43 0.90 -6.93
CA GLN A 106 -7.04 -0.30 -6.36
C GLN A 106 -7.17 -0.20 -4.84
N LEU A 107 -6.09 0.15 -4.14
CA LEU A 107 -6.09 0.30 -2.67
C LEU A 107 -7.05 1.38 -2.20
N ALA A 108 -7.05 2.54 -2.86
CA ALA A 108 -7.97 3.62 -2.51
C ALA A 108 -9.43 3.23 -2.78
N SER A 109 -9.71 2.46 -3.83
CA SER A 109 -11.05 1.93 -4.09
C SER A 109 -11.49 0.96 -3.00
N VAL A 110 -10.61 0.02 -2.60
CA VAL A 110 -10.91 -0.93 -1.52
C VAL A 110 -11.15 -0.20 -0.20
N TRP A 111 -10.30 0.76 0.14
CA TRP A 111 -10.43 1.54 1.37
C TRP A 111 -11.78 2.24 1.48
N ARG A 112 -12.16 3.03 0.46
CA ARG A 112 -13.44 3.75 0.45
C ARG A 112 -14.68 2.86 0.48
N LYS A 113 -14.57 1.62 -0.02
CA LYS A 113 -15.69 0.67 0.01
C LYS A 113 -15.80 -0.05 1.36
N GLY A 114 -14.71 -0.10 2.13
CA GLY A 114 -14.64 -0.80 3.42
C GLY A 114 -14.81 0.09 4.65
N THR A 115 -14.85 1.42 4.49
CA THR A 115 -14.96 2.44 5.57
C THR A 115 -15.92 3.54 5.17
#